data_AF-A0A2K1JGB5-F1
#
_entry.id   AF-A0A2K1JGB5-F1
#
_cell.length_a   1.000
_cell.length_b   1.000
_cell.length_c   1.000
_cell.angle_alpha   90.00
_cell.angle_beta   90.00
_cell.angle_gamma   90.00
#
_symmetry.space_group_name_H-M   'P 1'
#
loop_
_entity.id
_entity.type
_entity.pdbx_description
1 polymer ?
#
loop_
_entity_poly.entity_id
_entity_poly.type
_entity_poly.pdbx_seq_one_letter_code
_entity_poly.pdbx_strand_id
1 'polypeptide(L)'
;MIESGSKGSFVNLGQISSLVGQQWIRKKRLVRVLLGDRVLTWYSPYDSSLQGQGFVNSSYSQRLNPIEYFFYYQRGRQGLFNTRVNTSDAGYI
;
A
#
# COMPACT_ATOMS: atom_id res chain seq x y z
N MET A 1 -6.03 -15.31 -18.89
CA MET A 1 -5.01 -15.26 -17.82
C MET A 1 -5.62 -15.53 -16.45
N ILE A 2 -6.63 -14.74 -16.04
CA ILE A 2 -7.36 -14.97 -14.78
C ILE A 2 -8.28 -16.20 -14.91
N GLU A 3 -9.16 -16.25 -15.91
CA GLU A 3 -10.06 -17.41 -16.13
C GLU A 3 -9.32 -18.72 -16.42
N SER A 4 -8.16 -18.60 -17.09
CA SER A 4 -7.30 -19.75 -17.40
C SER A 4 -6.45 -20.22 -16.20
N GLY A 5 -6.56 -19.60 -15.02
CA GLY A 5 -5.83 -19.99 -13.81
C GLY A 5 -4.31 -19.75 -13.81
N SER A 6 -3.77 -19.20 -14.90
CA SER A 6 -2.32 -19.05 -15.10
C SER A 6 -1.66 -18.03 -14.14
N LYS A 7 -2.18 -16.79 -14.06
CA LYS A 7 -1.60 -15.73 -13.24
C LYS A 7 -2.59 -14.58 -13.07
N GLY A 8 -2.47 -13.89 -11.93
CA GLY A 8 -3.29 -12.73 -11.60
C GLY A 8 -4.65 -13.11 -11.02
N SER A 9 -5.27 -12.15 -10.35
CA SER A 9 -6.57 -12.29 -9.70
C SER A 9 -7.47 -11.10 -10.04
N PHE A 10 -8.76 -11.18 -9.71
CA PHE A 10 -9.70 -10.05 -9.84
C PHE A 10 -9.24 -8.82 -9.05
N VAL A 11 -8.49 -9.00 -7.95
CA VAL A 11 -7.88 -7.89 -7.21
C VAL A 11 -6.85 -7.18 -8.07
N ASN A 12 -5.98 -7.92 -8.77
CA ASN A 12 -4.99 -7.32 -9.66
C ASN A 12 -5.68 -6.53 -10.79
N LEU A 13 -6.74 -7.09 -11.36
CA LEU A 13 -7.53 -6.40 -12.38
C LEU A 13 -8.12 -5.10 -11.83
N GLY A 14 -8.74 -5.14 -10.65
CA GLY A 14 -9.29 -3.94 -10.00
C GLY A 14 -8.24 -2.88 -9.70
N GLN A 15 -7.05 -3.26 -9.25
CA GLN A 15 -5.97 -2.28 -9.01
C GLN A 15 -5.48 -1.60 -10.30
N ILE A 16 -5.53 -2.32 -11.43
CA ILE A 16 -5.16 -1.78 -12.74
C ILE A 16 -6.27 -0.87 -13.29
N SER A 17 -7.53 -1.27 -13.19
CA SER A 17 -8.66 -0.61 -13.86
C SER A 17 -9.41 0.41 -12.99
N SER A 18 -9.60 0.15 -11.70
CA SER A 18 -10.47 0.95 -10.81
C SER A 18 -9.69 1.70 -9.72
N LEU A 19 -9.26 1.03 -8.66
CA LEU A 19 -8.54 1.65 -7.53
C LEU A 19 -7.58 0.67 -6.88
N VAL A 20 -6.45 1.17 -6.36
CA VAL A 20 -5.50 0.32 -5.64
C VAL A 20 -6.00 -0.05 -4.24
N GLY A 21 -6.62 0.91 -3.55
CA GLY A 21 -7.25 0.72 -2.24
C GLY A 21 -6.34 0.97 -1.04
N GLN A 22 -6.74 0.46 0.12
CA GLN A 22 -6.08 0.72 1.40
C GLN A 22 -4.69 0.09 1.47
N GLN A 23 -3.67 0.90 1.75
CA GLN A 23 -2.33 0.41 2.04
C GLN A 23 -2.21 0.06 3.52
N TRP A 24 -1.81 -1.19 3.79
CA TRP A 24 -1.54 -1.69 5.13
C TRP A 24 -0.05 -1.90 5.32
N ILE A 25 0.47 -1.44 6.47
CA ILE A 25 1.87 -1.61 6.87
C ILE A 25 1.91 -2.33 8.21
N ARG A 26 2.69 -3.42 8.31
CA ARG A 26 2.80 -4.26 9.51
C ARG A 26 1.43 -4.68 10.10
N LYS A 27 0.49 -5.05 9.23
CA LYS A 27 -0.91 -5.41 9.58
C LYS A 27 -1.72 -4.29 10.24
N LYS A 28 -1.25 -3.03 10.20
CA LYS A 28 -1.93 -1.85 10.71
C LYS A 28 -2.12 -0.82 9.59
N ARG A 29 -3.05 0.12 9.79
CA ARG A 29 -3.10 1.33 8.95
C ARG A 29 -1.84 2.16 9.18
N LEU A 30 -1.59 3.14 8.32
CA LEU A 30 -0.43 4.01 8.46
C LEU A 30 -0.40 4.67 9.84
N VAL A 31 0.77 4.63 10.46
CA VAL A 31 0.97 5.18 11.80
C VAL A 31 1.08 6.69 11.71
N ARG A 32 0.33 7.39 12.55
CA ARG A 32 0.37 8.84 12.73
C ARG A 32 1.52 9.17 13.68
N VAL A 33 2.71 9.42 13.13
CA VAL A 33 3.94 9.65 13.92
C VAL A 33 4.27 11.15 14.03
N LEU A 34 3.73 11.97 13.13
CA LEU A 34 4.06 13.40 13.08
C LEU A 34 3.22 14.21 14.07
N LEU A 35 3.75 15.36 14.44
CA LEU A 35 3.11 16.32 15.34
C LEU A 35 1.69 16.68 14.86
N GLY A 36 0.73 16.59 15.77
CA GLY A 36 -0.70 16.76 15.47
C GLY A 36 -1.36 15.52 14.86
N ASP A 37 -0.97 14.31 15.29
CA ASP A 37 -1.57 13.02 14.89
C ASP A 37 -1.81 12.86 13.38
N ARG A 38 -0.78 13.12 12.57
CA ARG A 38 -0.84 13.01 11.11
C ARG A 38 0.23 12.09 10.53
N VAL A 39 -0.03 11.59 9.32
CA VAL A 39 0.86 10.66 8.62
C VAL A 39 1.91 11.40 7.78
N LEU A 40 1.52 12.48 7.10
CA LEU A 40 2.41 13.37 6.34
C LEU A 40 2.14 14.83 6.72
N THR A 41 3.16 15.69 6.60
CA THR A 41 3.04 17.14 6.86
C THR A 41 2.09 17.84 5.89
N TRP A 42 1.83 17.22 4.73
CA TRP A 42 0.84 17.66 3.74
C TRP A 42 -0.59 17.71 4.30
N TYR A 43 -0.92 16.81 5.24
CA TYR A 43 -2.25 16.78 5.85
C TYR A 43 -2.34 17.71 7.05
N SER A 44 -3.55 18.22 7.27
CA SER A 44 -3.88 19.00 8.47
C SER A 44 -3.71 18.15 9.73
N PRO A 45 -3.36 18.76 10.87
CA PRO A 45 -3.37 18.09 12.17
C PRO A 45 -4.72 17.39 12.41
N TYR A 46 -4.68 16.17 12.95
CA TYR A 46 -5.84 15.34 13.31
C TYR A 46 -6.75 14.96 12.14
N ASP A 47 -6.30 15.09 10.88
CA ASP A 47 -7.12 14.72 9.73
C ASP A 47 -7.45 13.22 9.72
N SER A 48 -8.73 12.88 9.81
CA SER A 48 -9.25 11.52 9.80
C SER A 48 -9.63 11.01 8.40
N SER A 49 -9.34 11.77 7.34
CA SER A 49 -9.61 11.39 5.95
C SER A 49 -9.00 10.04 5.56
N LEU A 50 -9.67 9.33 4.64
CA LEU A 50 -9.18 8.05 4.11
C LEU A 50 -7.81 8.22 3.42
N GLN A 51 -7.64 9.29 2.66
CA GLN A 51 -6.38 9.62 1.98
C GLN A 51 -5.25 9.87 3.00
N GLY A 52 -5.54 10.62 4.07
CA GLY A 52 -4.61 10.85 5.19
C GLY A 52 -4.24 9.58 5.97
N GLN A 53 -4.99 8.49 5.79
CA GLN A 53 -4.74 7.18 6.40
C GLN A 53 -4.13 6.14 5.43
N GLY A 54 -3.74 6.55 4.22
CA GLY A 54 -3.08 5.67 3.26
C GLY A 54 -4.01 4.94 2.30
N PHE A 55 -5.22 5.46 2.09
CA PHE A 55 -6.10 4.99 1.02
C PHE A 55 -5.68 5.59 -0.32
N VAL A 56 -5.54 4.72 -1.33
CA VAL A 56 -5.19 5.12 -2.70
C VAL A 56 -6.43 4.98 -3.58
N ASN A 57 -6.93 6.12 -4.05
CA ASN A 57 -8.12 6.19 -4.91
C ASN A 57 -7.78 5.90 -6.36
N SER A 58 -6.60 6.30 -6.82
CA SER A 58 -6.21 6.17 -8.22
C SER A 58 -5.92 4.72 -8.61
N SER A 59 -6.13 4.39 -9.89
CA SER A 59 -5.70 3.12 -10.48
C SER A 59 -4.30 3.23 -11.08
N TYR A 60 -3.67 2.09 -11.36
CA TYR A 60 -2.40 2.09 -12.09
C TYR A 60 -2.55 2.62 -13.52
N SER A 61 -3.71 2.46 -14.15
CA SER A 61 -3.99 3.01 -15.49
C SER A 61 -4.04 4.55 -15.46
N GLN A 62 -4.68 5.13 -14.45
CA GLN A 62 -4.83 6.59 -14.29
C GLN A 62 -3.60 7.28 -13.67
N ARG A 63 -2.61 6.49 -13.25
CA ARG A 63 -1.39 6.92 -12.53
C ARG A 63 -1.69 7.36 -11.10
N LEU A 64 -0.65 7.29 -10.26
CA LEU A 64 -0.72 7.59 -8.84
C LEU A 64 -0.28 9.03 -8.57
N ASN A 65 -1.00 9.73 -7.69
CA ASN A 65 -0.53 11.01 -7.16
C ASN A 65 0.77 10.79 -6.35
N PRO A 66 1.68 11.77 -6.24
CA PRO A 66 2.93 11.60 -5.50
C PRO A 66 2.75 11.13 -4.04
N ILE A 67 1.68 11.59 -3.39
CA ILE A 67 1.32 11.20 -2.02
C ILE A 67 0.87 9.74 -1.96
N GLU A 68 0.01 9.33 -2.88
CA GLU A 68 -0.44 7.94 -3.01
C GLU A 68 0.73 7.01 -3.37
N TYR A 69 1.62 7.48 -4.25
CA TYR A 69 2.83 6.77 -4.64
C TYR A 69 3.77 6.56 -3.45
N PHE A 70 3.91 7.56 -2.57
CA PHE A 70 4.70 7.41 -1.34
C PHE A 70 4.16 6.28 -0.45
N PHE A 71 2.85 6.25 -0.22
CA PHE A 71 2.21 5.17 0.57
C PHE A 71 2.32 3.80 -0.11
N TYR A 72 2.14 3.76 -1.43
CA TYR A 72 2.34 2.55 -2.23
C TYR A 72 3.78 2.02 -2.10
N TYR A 73 4.77 2.89 -2.25
CA TYR A 73 6.18 2.54 -2.15
C TYR A 73 6.55 2.01 -0.76
N GLN A 74 6.00 2.62 0.30
CA GLN A 74 6.25 2.18 1.67
C GLN A 74 5.72 0.76 1.92
N ARG A 75 4.53 0.43 1.37
CA ARG A 75 4.02 -0.96 1.38
C ARG A 75 4.91 -1.89 0.57
N GLY A 76 5.32 -1.48 -0.63
CA GLY A 76 6.20 -2.27 -1.51
C GLY A 76 7.51 -2.65 -0.82
N ARG A 77 8.13 -1.70 -0.12
CA ARG A 77 9.35 -1.94 0.68
C ARG A 77 9.14 -2.98 1.79
N GLN A 78 8.00 -2.95 2.47
CA GLN A 78 7.70 -3.98 3.47
C GLN A 78 7.61 -5.37 2.85
N GLY A 79 6.99 -5.48 1.66
CA GLY A 79 6.94 -6.74 0.91
C GLY A 79 8.33 -7.30 0.64
N LEU A 80 9.24 -6.47 0.11
CA LEU A 80 10.63 -6.86 -0.15
C LEU A 80 11.36 -7.30 1.11
N PHE A 81 11.17 -6.57 2.22
CA PHE A 81 11.76 -6.95 3.50
C PHE A 81 11.24 -8.30 4.00
N ASN A 82 9.93 -8.52 3.92
CA ASN A 82 9.31 -9.77 4.36
C ASN A 82 9.77 -10.96 3.52
N THR A 83 9.91 -10.78 2.20
CA THR A 83 10.50 -11.81 1.34
C THR A 83 11.92 -12.13 1.81
N ARG A 84 12.77 -11.13 2.03
CA ARG A 84 14.15 -11.36 2.46
C ARG A 84 14.25 -12.15 3.77
N VAL A 85 13.48 -11.77 4.79
CA VAL A 85 13.48 -12.43 6.10
C VAL A 85 12.88 -13.85 6.03
N ASN A 86 11.75 -14.00 5.35
CA ASN A 86 11.13 -15.32 5.25
C ASN A 86 12.00 -16.31 4.46
N THR A 87 12.78 -15.82 3.47
CA THR A 87 13.71 -16.68 2.73
C THR A 87 14.90 -17.10 3.60
N SER A 88 15.43 -16.21 4.45
CA SER A 88 16.50 -16.57 5.38
C SER A 88 16.03 -17.57 6.44
N ASP A 89 14.84 -17.36 7.01
CA ASP A 89 14.32 -18.22 8.07
C ASP A 89 13.97 -19.61 7.53
N ALA A 90 13.32 -19.68 6.36
CA ALA A 90 13.00 -20.95 5.70
C ALA A 90 14.23 -21.72 5.20
N GLY A 91 15.37 -21.06 5.03
CA GLY A 91 16.64 -21.71 4.69
C GLY A 91 17.41 -22.23 5.89
N TYR A 92 17.05 -21.81 7.10
CA TYR A 92 17.65 -22.26 8.36
C TYR A 92 16.87 -23.42 9.00
N ILE A 93 15.53 -23.39 8.91
CA ILE A 93 14.63 -24.47 9.32
C ILE A 93 14.76 -25.64 8.35
#